data_AF-A0A7W0FGL4-F1
#
_entry.id   AF-A0A7W0FGL4-F1
#
_cell.length_a   1.000
_cell.length_b   1.000
_cell.length_c   1.000
_cell.angle_alpha   90.00
_cell.angle_beta   90.00
_cell.angle_gamma   90.00
#
_symmetry.space_group_name_H-M   'P 1'
#
loop_
_entity.id
_entity.type
_entity.pdbx_description
1 polymer ?
#
loop_
_entity_poly.entity_id
_entity_poly.type
_entity_poly.pdbx_seq_one_letter_code
_entity_poly.pdbx_strand_id
1 'polypeptide(L)'
;MNFESIISISLGLIGIITGLIFFLLSIRKKEFTYIIETENLITNDIAQYSGLEFFYNKNKVRNLSFGKVLIMNTGKEPITKKDLTTINPIALKFSENAKILYSSLIFQSSVSNQWKLFTQEGKNELYFQFDYLDYKQGVVIIFVYEADPNSKIT
;
A
#
# COMPACT_ATOMS: atom_id res chain seq x y z
N MET A 1 -55.12 19.92 2.78
CA MET A 1 -53.96 19.98 1.86
C MET A 1 -54.42 19.39 0.54
N ASN A 2 -54.29 20.12 -0.56
CA ASN A 2 -54.80 19.67 -1.85
C ASN A 2 -53.90 18.57 -2.41
N PHE A 3 -54.47 17.60 -3.14
CA PHE A 3 -53.73 16.48 -3.75
C PHE A 3 -52.53 16.95 -4.59
N GLU A 4 -52.73 18.02 -5.36
CA GLU A 4 -51.68 18.71 -6.14
C GLU A 4 -50.50 19.21 -5.28
N SER A 5 -50.80 19.70 -4.08
CA SER A 5 -49.78 20.17 -3.15
C SER A 5 -48.95 19.00 -2.60
N ILE A 6 -49.58 17.85 -2.36
CA ILE A 6 -48.89 16.63 -1.89
C ILE A 6 -47.92 16.14 -2.97
N ILE A 7 -48.34 16.12 -4.25
CA ILE A 7 -47.49 15.71 -5.37
C ILE A 7 -46.31 16.66 -5.54
N SER A 8 -46.56 17.96 -5.53
CA SER A 8 -45.53 18.98 -5.73
C SER A 8 -44.44 18.91 -4.63
N ILE A 9 -44.84 18.77 -3.37
CA ILE A 9 -43.91 18.63 -2.24
C ILE A 9 -43.10 17.33 -2.35
N SER A 10 -43.75 16.23 -2.72
CA SER A 10 -43.09 14.93 -2.88
C SER A 10 -42.04 14.97 -3.99
N LEU A 11 -42.36 15.56 -5.14
CA LEU A 11 -41.42 15.76 -6.25
C LEU A 11 -40.25 16.66 -5.84
N GLY A 12 -40.50 17.74 -5.11
CA GLY A 12 -39.46 18.61 -4.58
C GLY A 12 -38.48 17.87 -3.66
N LEU A 13 -39.00 17.04 -2.74
CA LEU A 13 -38.18 16.22 -1.85
C LEU A 13 -37.35 15.17 -2.62
N ILE A 14 -37.95 14.49 -3.60
CA ILE A 14 -37.23 13.54 -4.46
C ILE A 14 -36.12 14.25 -5.22
N GLY A 15 -36.37 15.45 -5.75
CA GLY A 15 -35.38 16.28 -6.43
C GLY A 15 -34.18 16.62 -5.53
N ILE A 16 -34.44 17.02 -4.29
CA ILE A 16 -33.37 17.32 -3.32
C ILE A 16 -32.56 16.05 -2.98
N ILE A 17 -33.24 14.94 -2.68
CA ILE A 17 -32.57 13.67 -2.33
C ILE A 17 -31.71 13.16 -3.49
N THR A 18 -32.27 13.13 -4.70
CA THR A 18 -31.53 12.69 -5.90
C THR A 18 -30.37 13.63 -6.22
N GLY A 19 -30.56 14.95 -6.09
CA GLY A 19 -29.49 15.94 -6.26
C GLY A 19 -28.34 15.73 -5.28
N LEU A 20 -28.63 15.48 -4.00
CA LEU A 20 -27.62 15.18 -2.98
C LEU A 20 -26.87 13.88 -3.29
N ILE A 21 -27.58 12.83 -3.68
CA ILE A 21 -26.98 11.54 -4.05
C ILE A 21 -26.04 11.73 -5.25
N PHE A 22 -26.48 12.39 -6.32
CA PHE A 22 -25.66 12.62 -7.50
C PHE A 22 -24.45 13.51 -7.20
N PHE A 23 -24.61 14.52 -6.34
CA PHE A 23 -23.50 15.36 -5.89
C PHE A 23 -22.42 14.53 -5.18
N LEU A 24 -22.79 13.70 -4.21
CA LEU A 24 -21.87 12.82 -3.50
C LEU A 24 -21.21 11.78 -4.44
N LEU A 25 -21.96 11.28 -5.42
CA LEU A 25 -21.43 10.36 -6.43
C LEU A 25 -20.45 11.04 -7.40
N SER A 26 -20.66 12.32 -7.70
CA SER A 26 -19.87 13.14 -8.62
C SER A 26 -18.48 13.50 -8.07
N ILE A 27 -18.29 13.49 -6.73
CA ILE A 27 -16.99 13.73 -6.12
C ILE A 27 -16.00 12.64 -6.59
N ARG A 28 -15.05 13.06 -7.41
CA ARG A 28 -13.96 12.27 -7.96
C ARG A 28 -12.66 12.78 -7.36
N LYS A 29 -11.91 11.88 -6.73
CA LYS A 29 -10.60 12.18 -6.13
C LYS A 29 -9.63 11.04 -6.46
N LYS A 30 -8.35 11.38 -6.58
CA LYS A 30 -7.24 10.43 -6.58
C LYS A 30 -6.83 10.19 -5.13
N GLU A 31 -6.80 8.94 -4.69
CA GLU A 31 -6.47 8.62 -3.30
C GLU A 31 -5.60 7.37 -3.24
N PHE A 32 -4.31 7.59 -2.98
CA PHE A 32 -3.32 6.54 -2.85
C PHE A 32 -3.24 6.11 -1.38
N THR A 33 -3.65 4.89 -1.09
CA THR A 33 -3.70 4.34 0.28
C THR A 33 -2.73 3.18 0.39
N TYR A 34 -2.08 3.07 1.54
CA TYR A 34 -1.23 1.93 1.86
C TYR A 34 -1.48 1.44 3.28
N ILE A 35 -1.22 0.15 3.50
CA ILE A 35 -1.25 -0.50 4.81
C ILE A 35 0.00 -1.38 4.88
N ILE A 36 0.81 -1.18 5.92
CA ILE A 36 2.02 -1.98 6.17
C ILE A 36 1.77 -2.82 7.42
N GLU A 37 2.01 -4.10 7.30
CA GLU A 37 2.01 -5.06 8.40
C GLU A 37 3.37 -5.73 8.44
N THR A 38 3.97 -5.80 9.63
CA THR A 38 5.26 -6.43 9.85
C THR A 38 5.21 -7.34 11.05
N GLU A 39 5.89 -8.47 10.95
CA GLU A 39 6.06 -9.44 12.02
C GLU A 39 7.55 -9.80 12.13
N ASN A 40 8.04 -9.87 13.36
CA ASN A 40 9.39 -10.35 13.61
C ASN A 40 9.35 -11.87 13.79
N LEU A 41 10.03 -12.59 12.92
CA LEU A 41 10.08 -14.06 12.93
C LEU A 41 11.18 -14.58 13.85
N ILE A 42 12.31 -13.88 13.88
CA ILE A 42 13.50 -14.25 14.66
C ILE A 42 14.05 -12.99 15.31
N THR A 43 14.07 -12.97 16.64
CA THR A 43 14.64 -11.89 17.44
C THR A 43 16.03 -12.26 17.97
N ASN A 44 16.85 -11.23 18.16
CA ASN A 44 18.19 -11.32 18.78
C ASN A 44 18.16 -11.95 20.17
N ASP A 45 17.03 -11.91 20.88
CA ASP A 45 16.89 -12.53 22.20
C ASP A 45 17.04 -14.06 22.11
N ILE A 46 16.81 -14.67 20.95
CA ILE A 46 17.03 -16.10 20.74
C ILE A 46 18.53 -16.40 20.56
N ALA A 47 19.36 -15.41 20.21
CA ALA A 47 20.82 -15.56 20.14
C ALA A 47 21.49 -15.74 21.52
N GLN A 48 20.74 -15.60 22.62
CA GLN A 48 21.23 -15.90 23.98
C GLN A 48 21.45 -17.40 24.22
N TYR A 49 20.84 -18.27 23.39
CA TYR A 49 21.05 -19.71 23.46
C TYR A 49 22.34 -20.07 22.70
N SER A 50 23.39 -20.39 23.44
CA SER A 50 24.68 -20.79 22.87
C SER A 50 24.52 -22.03 21.97
N GLY A 51 24.90 -21.89 20.70
CA GLY A 51 24.87 -22.99 19.70
C GLY A 51 23.76 -22.86 18.64
N LEU A 52 22.89 -21.86 18.71
CA LEU A 52 21.88 -21.63 17.68
C LEU A 52 22.34 -20.56 16.68
N GLU A 53 22.36 -20.91 15.39
CA GLU A 53 22.67 -19.99 14.30
C GLU A 53 21.57 -20.03 13.25
N PHE A 54 21.12 -18.84 12.82
CA PHE A 54 20.12 -18.70 11.78
C PHE A 54 20.76 -18.24 10.48
N PHE A 55 20.32 -18.84 9.38
CA PHE A 55 20.82 -18.53 8.05
C PHE A 55 19.66 -18.24 7.10
N TYR A 56 19.77 -17.14 6.35
CA TYR A 56 18.91 -16.85 5.21
C TYR A 56 19.75 -16.93 3.93
N ASN A 57 19.40 -17.84 3.02
CA ASN A 57 20.15 -18.09 1.78
C ASN A 57 21.68 -18.22 2.02
N LYS A 58 22.07 -19.02 3.01
CA LYS A 58 23.47 -19.28 3.44
C LYS A 58 24.18 -18.10 4.12
N ASN A 59 23.53 -16.95 4.28
CA ASN A 59 24.07 -15.82 5.04
C ASN A 59 23.56 -15.89 6.47
N LYS A 60 24.46 -15.76 7.45
CA LYS A 60 24.08 -15.69 8.85
C LYS A 60 23.26 -14.41 9.09
N VAL A 61 22.12 -14.56 9.74
CA VAL A 61 21.22 -13.46 10.12
C VAL A 61 21.01 -13.50 11.63
N ARG A 62 20.90 -12.32 12.24
CA ARG A 62 20.66 -12.18 13.69
C ARG A 62 19.19 -11.90 13.99
N ASN A 63 18.57 -11.08 13.14
CA ASN A 63 17.14 -10.81 13.16
C ASN A 63 16.53 -11.13 11.80
N LEU A 64 15.30 -11.62 11.79
CA LEU A 64 14.55 -11.83 10.56
C LEU A 64 13.12 -11.32 10.76
N SER A 65 12.73 -10.36 9.93
CA SER A 65 11.38 -9.81 9.91
C SER A 65 10.74 -10.03 8.55
N PHE A 66 9.45 -10.31 8.58
CA PHE A 66 8.61 -10.43 7.42
C PHE A 66 7.65 -9.25 7.40
N GLY A 67 7.40 -8.68 6.23
CA GLY A 67 6.42 -7.64 6.08
C GLY A 67 5.63 -7.76 4.79
N LYS A 68 4.45 -7.18 4.84
CA LYS A 68 3.49 -7.11 3.75
C LYS A 68 3.02 -5.68 3.65
N VAL A 69 3.01 -5.15 2.44
CA VAL A 69 2.34 -3.88 2.15
C VAL A 69 1.22 -4.12 1.14
N LEU A 70 0.04 -3.59 1.45
CA LEU A 70 -1.03 -3.37 0.49
C LEU A 70 -0.91 -1.92 0.02
N ILE A 71 -0.89 -1.72 -1.29
CA ILE A 71 -0.94 -0.40 -1.91
C ILE A 71 -2.15 -0.41 -2.85
N MET A 72 -3.02 0.58 -2.74
CA MET A 72 -4.23 0.63 -3.57
C MET A 72 -4.72 2.05 -3.82
N ASN A 73 -5.48 2.21 -4.90
CA ASN A 73 -6.25 3.42 -5.15
C ASN A 73 -7.65 3.28 -4.56
N THR A 74 -7.94 4.02 -3.49
CA THR A 74 -9.28 4.09 -2.89
C THR A 74 -10.13 5.22 -3.48
N GLY A 75 -9.53 6.06 -4.32
CA GLY A 75 -10.16 7.18 -5.00
C GLY A 75 -10.83 6.76 -6.31
N LYS A 76 -11.90 7.47 -6.69
CA LYS A 76 -12.67 7.18 -7.92
C LYS A 76 -11.95 7.61 -9.20
N GLU A 77 -10.86 8.36 -9.11
CA GLU A 77 -10.05 8.72 -10.27
C GLU A 77 -8.85 7.79 -10.42
N PRO A 78 -8.56 7.29 -11.63
CA PRO A 78 -7.36 6.52 -11.89
C PRO A 78 -6.09 7.32 -11.57
N ILE A 79 -5.14 6.67 -10.91
CA ILE A 79 -3.80 7.20 -10.68
C ILE A 79 -2.91 6.69 -11.79
N THR A 80 -2.22 7.59 -12.46
CA THR A 80 -1.31 7.25 -13.55
C THR A 80 0.12 7.58 -13.17
N LYS A 81 1.09 7.03 -13.90
CA LYS A 81 2.50 7.39 -13.72
C LYS A 81 2.79 8.89 -13.76
N LYS A 82 1.97 9.69 -14.47
CA LYS A 82 2.11 11.15 -14.55
C LYS A 82 1.71 11.87 -13.26
N ASP A 83 0.87 11.24 -12.45
CA ASP A 83 0.43 11.77 -11.16
C ASP A 83 1.48 11.58 -10.06
N LEU A 84 2.47 10.73 -10.31
CA LEU A 84 3.59 10.51 -9.42
C LEU A 84 4.74 11.44 -9.81
N THR A 85 5.18 12.27 -8.87
CA THR A 85 6.34 13.16 -9.08
C THR A 85 7.58 12.33 -9.39
N THR A 86 8.13 12.49 -10.59
CA THR A 86 9.29 11.70 -11.06
C THR A 86 10.57 11.97 -10.26
N ILE A 87 10.64 13.10 -9.56
CA ILE A 87 11.80 13.50 -8.74
C ILE A 87 11.92 12.64 -7.48
N ASN A 88 10.81 12.17 -6.92
CA ASN A 88 10.82 11.35 -5.70
C ASN A 88 9.94 10.10 -5.91
N PRO A 89 10.51 9.01 -6.45
CA PRO A 89 9.77 7.78 -6.69
C PRO A 89 9.25 7.22 -5.36
N ILE A 90 8.04 6.66 -5.38
CA ILE A 90 7.46 6.07 -4.18
C ILE A 90 8.29 4.84 -3.79
N ALA A 91 8.62 4.77 -2.50
CA ALA A 91 9.37 3.67 -1.93
C ALA A 91 8.86 3.36 -0.52
N LEU A 92 8.99 2.10 -0.11
CA LEU A 92 9.02 1.74 1.30
C LEU A 92 10.42 2.03 1.83
N LYS A 93 10.50 2.82 2.90
CA LYS A 93 11.74 3.16 3.56
C LYS A 93 11.93 2.31 4.80
N PHE A 94 13.08 1.67 4.86
CA PHE A 94 13.51 0.90 6.02
C PHE A 94 14.53 1.73 6.82
N SER A 95 14.70 1.42 8.10
CA SER A 95 15.72 2.08 8.93
C SER A 95 17.13 1.93 8.35
N GLU A 96 18.06 2.84 8.68
CA GLU A 96 19.44 2.85 8.16
C GLU A 96 20.23 1.56 8.40
N ASN A 97 19.87 0.79 9.44
CA ASN A 97 20.51 -0.50 9.75
C ASN A 97 19.76 -1.70 9.18
N ALA A 98 18.67 -1.48 8.44
CA ALA A 98 17.88 -2.56 7.86
C ALA A 98 18.50 -3.06 6.56
N LYS A 99 18.51 -4.38 6.38
CA LYS A 99 18.93 -5.02 5.14
C LYS A 99 17.73 -5.72 4.51
N ILE A 100 17.33 -5.26 3.33
CA ILE A 100 16.31 -5.95 2.53
C ILE A 100 16.95 -7.23 1.98
N LEU A 101 16.37 -8.39 2.32
CA LEU A 101 16.87 -9.70 1.92
C LEU A 101 16.11 -10.25 0.72
N TYR A 102 14.82 -9.94 0.65
CA TYR A 102 13.93 -10.40 -0.42
C TYR A 102 12.71 -9.50 -0.53
N SER A 103 12.17 -9.38 -1.74
CA SER A 103 10.89 -8.72 -1.99
C SER A 103 10.22 -9.31 -3.21
N SER A 104 8.89 -9.41 -3.21
CA SER A 104 8.14 -9.92 -4.35
C SER A 104 6.71 -9.40 -4.39
N LEU A 105 6.14 -9.35 -5.60
CA LEU A 105 4.72 -9.12 -5.84
C LEU A 105 3.97 -10.44 -5.66
N ILE A 106 3.06 -10.52 -4.69
CA ILE A 106 2.24 -11.73 -4.46
C ILE A 106 0.82 -11.59 -4.97
N PHE A 107 0.35 -10.36 -5.17
CA PHE A 107 -0.96 -10.10 -5.74
C PHE A 107 -0.94 -8.76 -6.48
N GLN A 108 -1.66 -8.71 -7.60
CA GLN A 108 -1.99 -7.49 -8.31
C GLN A 108 -3.43 -7.60 -8.82
N SER A 109 -4.21 -6.54 -8.68
CA SER A 109 -5.60 -6.53 -9.16
C SER A 109 -5.69 -6.67 -10.68
N SER A 110 -4.71 -6.16 -11.42
CA SER A 110 -4.61 -6.31 -12.87
C SER A 110 -3.16 -6.39 -13.34
N VAL A 111 -2.89 -7.31 -14.27
CA VAL A 111 -1.58 -7.42 -14.94
C VAL A 111 -1.27 -6.15 -15.75
N SER A 112 -2.30 -5.45 -16.22
CA SER A 112 -2.17 -4.19 -16.96
C SER A 112 -1.65 -3.03 -16.11
N ASN A 113 -1.62 -3.15 -14.77
CA ASN A 113 -1.03 -2.14 -13.91
C ASN A 113 0.50 -2.05 -14.08
N GLN A 114 1.14 -3.12 -14.59
CA GLN A 114 2.58 -3.18 -14.88
C GLN A 114 3.47 -2.82 -13.69
N TRP A 115 3.16 -3.42 -12.53
CA TRP A 115 3.93 -3.20 -11.30
C TRP A 115 5.38 -3.70 -11.45
N LYS A 116 6.32 -2.88 -10.98
CA LYS A 116 7.75 -3.20 -10.94
C LYS A 116 8.31 -2.86 -9.57
N LEU A 117 9.13 -3.77 -9.03
CA LEU A 117 9.86 -3.60 -7.78
C LEU A 117 11.35 -3.56 -8.06
N PHE A 118 12.07 -2.66 -7.39
CA PHE A 118 13.53 -2.61 -7.46
C PHE A 118 14.12 -1.96 -6.21
N THR A 119 15.36 -2.31 -5.91
CA THR A 119 16.18 -1.68 -4.87
C THR A 119 17.30 -0.89 -5.52
N GLN A 120 17.79 0.14 -4.86
CA GLN A 120 19.00 0.86 -5.29
C GLN A 120 20.16 0.50 -4.37
N GLU A 121 21.34 0.29 -4.95
CA GLU A 121 22.53 -0.02 -4.17
C GLU A 121 22.85 1.11 -3.18
N GLY A 122 23.18 0.76 -1.94
CA GLY A 122 23.45 1.73 -0.88
C GLY A 122 22.21 2.41 -0.28
N LYS A 123 21.00 2.06 -0.70
CA LYS A 123 19.75 2.56 -0.10
C LYS A 123 18.91 1.44 0.49
N ASN A 124 18.41 1.66 1.70
CA ASN A 124 17.46 0.77 2.36
C ASN A 124 16.02 1.15 1.97
N GLU A 125 15.77 1.25 0.67
CA GLU A 125 14.49 1.64 0.11
C GLU A 125 14.05 0.60 -0.93
N LEU A 126 12.81 0.14 -0.82
CA LEU A 126 12.16 -0.71 -1.83
C LEU A 126 11.27 0.18 -2.69
N TYR A 127 11.73 0.46 -3.91
CA TYR A 127 11.01 1.29 -4.86
C TYR A 127 9.98 0.48 -5.62
N PHE A 128 8.90 1.15 -5.99
CA PHE A 128 7.87 0.57 -6.85
C PHE A 128 7.37 1.55 -7.90
N GLN A 129 6.99 0.99 -9.05
CA GLN A 129 6.46 1.72 -10.20
C GLN A 129 5.28 0.96 -10.79
N PHE A 130 4.35 1.70 -11.39
CA PHE A 130 3.20 1.19 -12.12
C PHE A 130 2.81 2.19 -13.21
N ASP A 131 2.08 1.72 -14.23
CA ASP A 131 1.63 2.58 -15.33
C ASP A 131 0.30 3.27 -14.99
N TYR A 132 -0.64 2.49 -14.42
CA TYR A 132 -1.96 2.96 -14.00
C TYR A 132 -2.50 2.13 -12.83
N LEU A 133 -3.33 2.75 -11.99
CA LEU A 133 -4.02 2.14 -10.86
C LEU A 133 -5.46 2.67 -10.76
N ASP A 134 -6.45 1.85 -11.14
CA ASP A 134 -7.87 2.23 -11.11
C ASP A 134 -8.49 2.20 -9.73
N TYR A 135 -9.72 2.70 -9.63
CA TYR A 135 -10.54 2.58 -8.43
C TYR A 135 -10.61 1.14 -7.92
N LYS A 136 -10.28 0.96 -6.64
CA LYS A 136 -10.19 -0.33 -5.92
C LYS A 136 -9.15 -1.32 -6.44
N GLN A 137 -8.29 -0.91 -7.36
CA GLN A 137 -7.15 -1.72 -7.75
C GLN A 137 -5.98 -1.50 -6.79
N GLY A 138 -5.20 -2.54 -6.59
CA GLY A 138 -4.05 -2.53 -5.73
C GLY A 138 -3.04 -3.62 -6.03
N VAL A 139 -2.00 -3.62 -5.23
CA VAL A 139 -0.91 -4.59 -5.24
C VAL A 139 -0.57 -4.98 -3.82
N VAL A 140 -0.17 -6.23 -3.65
CA VAL A 140 0.39 -6.72 -2.40
C VAL A 140 1.82 -7.12 -2.64
N ILE A 141 2.72 -6.49 -1.89
CA ILE A 141 4.14 -6.76 -1.91
C ILE A 141 4.50 -7.43 -0.58
N ILE A 142 5.25 -8.52 -0.66
CA ILE A 142 5.93 -9.09 0.51
C ILE A 142 7.39 -8.69 0.49
N PHE A 143 7.96 -8.55 1.66
CA PHE A 143 9.38 -8.31 1.83
C PHE A 143 9.90 -9.01 3.08
N VAL A 144 11.14 -9.49 3.00
CA VAL A 144 11.89 -10.06 4.11
C VAL A 144 13.09 -9.16 4.33
N TYR A 145 13.32 -8.79 5.58
CA TYR A 145 14.38 -7.87 5.94
C TYR A 145 14.99 -8.26 7.29
N GLU A 146 16.26 -7.95 7.45
CA GLU A 146 16.96 -8.02 8.72
C GLU A 146 17.05 -6.60 9.29
N ALA A 147 16.46 -6.38 10.46
CA ALA A 147 16.54 -5.11 11.17
C ALA A 147 16.27 -5.33 12.66
N ASP A 148 16.48 -4.30 13.46
CA ASP A 148 16.08 -4.34 14.87
C ASP A 148 14.55 -4.49 15.00
N PRO A 149 14.04 -5.23 15.99
CA PRO A 149 12.60 -5.49 16.13
C PRO A 149 11.73 -4.22 16.24
N ASN A 150 12.31 -3.12 16.73
CA ASN A 150 11.64 -1.84 16.89
C ASN A 150 11.85 -0.87 15.72
N SER A 151 12.48 -1.34 14.63
CA SER A 151 12.69 -0.52 13.44
C SER A 151 11.35 -0.20 12.76
N LYS A 152 11.19 1.07 12.38
CA LYS A 152 9.99 1.52 11.66
C LYS A 152 10.20 1.38 10.16
N ILE A 153 9.11 1.05 9.48
CA ILE A 153 8.99 1.11 8.02
C ILE A 153 7.96 2.18 7.70
N THR A 154 8.26 3.04 6.72
CA THR A 154 7.38 4.13 6.28
C THR A 154 7.28 4.19 4.78
#